data_AF-A0A0P6XSC4-F1
#
_entry.id   AF-A0A0P6XSC4-F1
#
_cell.length_a   1.000
_cell.length_b   1.000
_cell.length_c   1.000
_cell.angle_alpha   90.00
_cell.angle_beta   90.00
_cell.angle_gamma   90.00
#
_symmetry.space_group_name_H-M   'P 1'
#
loop_
_entity.id
_entity.type
_entity.pdbx_description
1 polymer ?
#
loop_
_entity_poly.entity_id
_entity_poly.type
_entity_poly.pdbx_seq_one_letter_code
_entity_poly.pdbx_strand_id
1 'polypeptide(L)'
;MEKPIAQAQREAKNKTIDLGPFIARLTELMEKHNESYREAGMSAGLDHQAIRRILSGQRPAMVNCILLADHYGVNPNEFLELAGWPTLKVFDVRGLETDRLPPEAVDVALVLSRVPDPGVRKQLATAVITLLQKYFE
;
A
#
# COMPACT_ATOMS: atom_id res chain seq x y z
N MET A 1 -3.16 -13.88 4.46
CA MET A 1 -2.66 -15.07 3.75
C MET A 1 -2.89 -16.33 4.59
N GLU A 2 -3.76 -17.20 4.08
CA GLU A 2 -4.04 -18.57 4.58
C GLU A 2 -3.15 -19.64 3.92
N LYS A 3 -2.50 -19.31 2.79
CA LYS A 3 -1.58 -20.18 2.04
C LYS A 3 -0.17 -19.57 1.92
N PRO A 4 0.89 -20.38 1.70
CA PRO A 4 2.24 -19.87 1.42
C PRO A 4 2.29 -18.98 0.16
N ILE A 5 3.06 -17.89 0.23
CA ILE A 5 3.14 -16.88 -0.85
C ILE A 5 3.57 -17.48 -2.20
N ALA A 6 4.48 -18.44 -2.21
CA ALA A 6 4.96 -19.09 -3.43
C ALA A 6 3.83 -19.84 -4.17
N GLN A 7 2.89 -20.42 -3.44
CA GLN A 7 1.73 -21.09 -4.02
C GLN A 7 0.75 -20.06 -4.59
N ALA A 8 0.43 -19.01 -3.82
CA ALA A 8 -0.46 -17.94 -4.26
C ALA A 8 0.08 -17.22 -5.52
N GLN A 9 1.39 -17.00 -5.62
CA GLN A 9 2.03 -16.44 -6.82
C GLN A 9 1.89 -17.34 -8.05
N ARG A 10 2.04 -18.67 -7.88
CA ARG A 10 1.85 -19.62 -8.99
C ARG A 10 0.42 -19.64 -9.48
N GLU A 11 -0.55 -19.66 -8.57
CA GLU A 11 -1.98 -19.57 -8.90
C GLU A 11 -2.28 -18.26 -9.65
N ALA A 12 -1.73 -17.13 -9.18
CA ALA A 12 -1.90 -15.81 -9.80
C ALA A 12 -1.27 -15.69 -11.19
N LYS A 13 -0.15 -16.38 -11.47
CA LYS A 13 0.53 -16.33 -12.79
C LYS A 13 -0.33 -16.87 -13.92
N ASN A 14 -1.17 -17.87 -13.65
CA ASN A 14 -1.97 -18.55 -14.66
C ASN A 14 -3.32 -17.86 -14.92
N LYS A 15 -3.65 -16.81 -14.16
CA LYS A 15 -4.91 -16.10 -14.27
C LYS A 15 -4.79 -14.98 -15.31
N THR A 16 -5.74 -14.91 -16.23
CA THR A 16 -5.92 -13.74 -17.09
C THR A 16 -6.38 -12.56 -16.24
N ILE A 17 -5.69 -11.43 -16.36
CA ILE A 17 -5.95 -10.22 -15.59
C ILE A 17 -6.07 -9.05 -16.55
N ASP A 18 -7.07 -8.22 -16.34
CA ASP A 18 -7.17 -6.92 -16.99
C ASP A 18 -6.26 -5.92 -16.27
N LEU A 19 -5.30 -5.36 -17.00
CA LEU A 19 -4.36 -4.36 -16.48
C LEU A 19 -4.83 -2.93 -16.69
N GLY A 20 -5.98 -2.70 -17.32
CA GLY A 20 -6.57 -1.37 -17.51
C GLY A 20 -6.62 -0.55 -16.22
N PRO A 21 -7.13 -1.11 -15.09
CA PRO A 21 -7.13 -0.41 -13.80
C PRO A 21 -5.74 -0.04 -13.28
N PHE A 22 -4.76 -0.95 -13.43
CA PHE A 22 -3.37 -0.68 -13.04
C PHE A 22 -2.78 0.47 -13.86
N ILE A 23 -2.99 0.44 -15.18
CA ILE A 23 -2.47 1.46 -16.11
C ILE A 23 -3.11 2.81 -15.82
N ALA A 24 -4.42 2.86 -15.61
CA ALA A 24 -5.13 4.08 -15.26
C ALA A 24 -4.58 4.69 -13.97
N ARG A 25 -4.41 3.87 -12.92
CA ARG A 25 -3.89 4.33 -11.63
C ARG A 25 -2.44 4.82 -11.71
N LEU A 26 -1.58 4.09 -12.43
CA LEU A 26 -0.20 4.52 -12.66
C LEU A 26 -0.15 5.85 -13.42
N THR A 27 -0.98 6.02 -14.45
CA THR A 27 -1.03 7.25 -15.26
C THR A 27 -1.48 8.45 -14.43
N GLU A 28 -2.51 8.28 -13.59
CA GLU A 28 -2.98 9.33 -12.68
C GLU A 28 -1.85 9.80 -11.73
N LEU A 29 -1.12 8.86 -11.13
CA LEU A 29 -0.02 9.19 -10.22
C LEU A 29 1.14 9.88 -10.96
N MET A 30 1.47 9.42 -12.16
CA MET A 30 2.47 10.07 -13.02
C MET A 30 2.09 11.50 -13.38
N GLU A 31 0.84 11.74 -13.75
CA GLU A 31 0.33 13.08 -14.07
C GLU A 31 0.37 13.99 -12.84
N LYS A 32 -0.05 13.49 -11.67
CA LYS A 32 0.00 14.24 -10.40
C LYS A 32 1.42 14.64 -10.01
N HIS A 33 2.41 13.79 -10.31
CA HIS A 33 3.83 14.06 -10.04
C HIS A 33 4.54 14.77 -11.19
N ASN A 34 3.85 15.01 -12.33
CA ASN A 34 4.40 15.61 -13.54
C ASN A 34 5.65 14.86 -14.07
N GLU A 35 5.61 13.53 -14.06
CA GLU A 35 6.72 12.67 -14.46
C GLU A 35 6.54 12.09 -15.87
N SER A 36 7.62 12.07 -16.65
CA SER A 36 7.69 11.28 -17.88
C SER A 36 7.84 9.79 -17.60
N TYR A 37 7.55 8.93 -18.59
CA TYR A 37 7.74 7.46 -18.48
C TYR A 37 9.15 7.06 -18.06
N ARG A 38 10.16 7.82 -18.48
CA ARG A 38 11.55 7.55 -18.12
C ARG A 38 11.82 7.95 -16.68
N GLU A 39 11.36 9.11 -16.25
CA GLU A 39 11.53 9.61 -14.88
C GLU A 39 10.83 8.69 -13.90
N ALA A 40 9.55 8.39 -14.10
CA ALA A 40 8.79 7.47 -13.25
C ALA A 40 9.48 6.10 -13.09
N GLY A 41 10.01 5.54 -14.19
CA GLY A 41 10.76 4.29 -14.14
C GLY A 41 12.05 4.41 -13.34
N MET A 42 12.90 5.40 -13.65
CA MET A 42 14.21 5.55 -13.03
C MET A 42 14.12 5.98 -11.55
N SER A 43 13.21 6.90 -11.22
CA SER A 43 12.97 7.36 -9.85
C SER A 43 12.45 6.24 -8.95
N ALA A 44 11.60 5.36 -9.50
CA ALA A 44 11.17 4.13 -8.81
C ALA A 44 12.24 3.02 -8.80
N GLY A 45 13.45 3.26 -9.30
CA GLY A 45 14.51 2.26 -9.34
C GLY A 45 14.28 1.12 -10.35
N LEU A 46 13.40 1.32 -11.34
CA LEU A 46 13.18 0.41 -12.46
C LEU A 46 14.06 0.76 -13.66
N ASP A 47 14.11 -0.13 -14.65
CA ASP A 47 14.73 0.18 -15.92
C ASP A 47 13.89 1.19 -16.74
N HIS A 48 14.57 1.94 -17.61
CA HIS A 48 13.99 2.99 -18.44
C HIS A 48 12.83 2.55 -19.36
N GLN A 49 12.61 1.24 -19.58
CA GLN A 49 11.52 0.72 -20.41
C GLN A 49 10.37 0.12 -19.59
N ALA A 50 10.51 0.00 -18.27
CA ALA A 50 9.53 -0.68 -17.43
C ALA A 50 8.12 -0.09 -17.58
N ILE A 51 8.00 1.24 -17.52
CA ILE A 51 6.72 1.94 -17.67
C ILE A 51 6.12 1.68 -19.07
N ARG A 52 6.92 1.79 -20.14
CA ARG A 52 6.43 1.51 -21.51
C ARG A 52 5.90 0.09 -21.66
N ARG A 53 6.58 -0.90 -21.08
CA ARG A 53 6.15 -2.31 -21.11
C ARG A 53 4.80 -2.47 -20.39
N ILE A 54 4.66 -1.87 -19.22
CA ILE A 54 3.38 -1.87 -18.46
C ILE A 54 2.25 -1.25 -19.28
N LEU A 55 2.48 -0.07 -19.86
CA LEU A 55 1.48 0.63 -20.69
C LEU A 55 1.10 -0.16 -21.94
N SER A 56 2.00 -1.00 -22.47
CA SER A 56 1.69 -1.92 -23.57
C SER A 56 0.92 -3.18 -23.15
N GLY A 57 0.52 -3.28 -21.88
CA GLY A 57 -0.23 -4.41 -21.34
C GLY A 57 0.65 -5.55 -20.82
N GLN A 58 1.96 -5.34 -20.64
CA GLN A 58 2.80 -6.32 -19.97
C GLN A 58 2.59 -6.23 -18.46
N ARG A 59 2.19 -7.35 -17.84
CA ARG A 59 2.02 -7.44 -16.40
C ARG A 59 3.33 -7.13 -15.65
N PRO A 60 3.36 -6.15 -14.74
CA PRO A 60 4.54 -5.87 -13.92
C PRO A 60 4.80 -7.03 -12.95
N ALA A 61 6.08 -7.31 -12.69
CA ALA A 61 6.47 -8.23 -11.63
C ALA A 61 6.09 -7.66 -10.25
N MET A 62 5.93 -8.51 -9.23
CA MET A 62 5.61 -8.06 -7.87
C MET A 62 6.62 -7.03 -7.34
N VAL A 63 7.92 -7.23 -7.60
CA VAL A 63 8.97 -6.28 -7.18
C VAL A 63 8.74 -4.91 -7.82
N ASN A 64 8.39 -4.86 -9.10
CA ASN A 64 8.09 -3.60 -9.78
C ASN A 64 6.85 -2.91 -9.18
N CYS A 65 5.84 -3.68 -8.78
CA CYS A 65 4.65 -3.13 -8.12
C CYS A 65 5.02 -2.48 -6.79
N ILE A 66 5.87 -3.14 -5.99
CA ILE A 66 6.34 -2.63 -4.69
C ILE A 66 7.18 -1.37 -4.87
N LEU A 67 8.11 -1.37 -5.81
CA LEU A 67 8.99 -0.23 -6.07
C LEU A 67 8.22 1.00 -6.59
N LEU A 68 7.24 0.80 -7.47
CA LEU A 68 6.39 1.91 -7.91
C LEU A 68 5.53 2.44 -6.76
N ALA A 69 4.98 1.55 -5.93
CA ALA A 69 4.18 1.97 -4.79
C ALA A 69 4.99 2.77 -3.76
N ASP A 70 6.23 2.36 -3.50
CA ASP A 70 7.19 3.08 -2.66
C ASP A 70 7.46 4.49 -3.20
N HIS A 71 7.77 4.59 -4.52
CA HIS A 71 8.02 5.87 -5.19
C HIS A 71 6.83 6.85 -5.08
N TYR A 72 5.60 6.37 -5.30
CA TYR A 72 4.40 7.21 -5.20
C TYR A 72 3.82 7.34 -3.79
N GLY A 73 4.44 6.70 -2.78
CA GLY A 73 3.95 6.73 -1.40
C GLY A 73 2.56 6.13 -1.21
N VAL A 74 2.18 5.15 -2.04
CA VAL A 74 0.90 4.42 -1.94
C VAL A 74 1.11 3.05 -1.31
N ASN A 75 0.03 2.41 -0.86
CA ASN A 75 0.15 1.07 -0.29
C ASN A 75 0.57 0.07 -1.38
N PRO A 76 1.66 -0.72 -1.21
CA PRO A 76 2.06 -1.73 -2.19
C PRO A 76 0.99 -2.78 -2.50
N ASN A 77 0.09 -3.09 -1.56
CA ASN A 77 -1.02 -4.00 -1.81
C ASN A 77 -1.99 -3.47 -2.88
N GLU A 78 -2.16 -2.16 -3.01
CA GLU A 78 -2.98 -1.55 -4.08
C GLU A 78 -2.45 -1.97 -5.46
N PHE A 79 -1.14 -1.82 -5.69
CA PHE A 79 -0.52 -2.14 -6.96
C PHE A 79 -0.42 -3.65 -7.19
N LEU A 80 -0.19 -4.43 -6.13
CA LEU A 80 -0.22 -5.88 -6.22
C LEU A 80 -1.60 -6.37 -6.65
N GLU A 81 -2.68 -5.87 -6.05
CA GLU A 81 -4.06 -6.25 -6.42
C GLU A 81 -4.41 -5.85 -7.84
N LEU A 82 -4.10 -4.62 -8.25
CA LEU A 82 -4.35 -4.12 -9.61
C LEU A 82 -3.57 -4.91 -10.66
N ALA A 83 -2.37 -5.39 -10.32
CA ALA A 83 -1.59 -6.30 -11.16
C ALA A 83 -1.96 -7.79 -10.97
N GLY A 84 -3.02 -8.08 -10.20
CA GLY A 84 -3.56 -9.42 -9.92
C GLY A 84 -2.63 -10.35 -9.14
N TRP A 85 -1.67 -9.79 -8.42
CA TRP A 85 -0.80 -10.50 -7.48
C TRP A 85 -1.48 -10.66 -6.11
N PRO A 86 -1.09 -11.67 -5.31
CA PRO A 86 -1.55 -11.76 -3.93
C PRO A 86 -1.00 -10.59 -3.10
N THR A 87 -1.82 -10.08 -2.20
CA THR A 87 -1.41 -9.10 -1.19
C THR A 87 -0.47 -9.71 -0.16
N LEU A 88 0.38 -8.87 0.42
CA LEU A 88 1.26 -9.24 1.51
C LEU A 88 0.78 -8.62 2.82
N LYS A 89 0.65 -9.45 3.86
CA LYS A 89 0.28 -9.01 5.22
C LYS A 89 1.21 -7.93 5.79
N VAL A 90 2.47 -7.90 5.35
CA VAL A 90 3.44 -6.87 5.77
C VAL A 90 3.06 -5.48 5.26
N PHE A 91 2.28 -5.39 4.18
CA PHE A 91 1.75 -4.16 3.61
C PHE A 91 0.29 -3.94 3.99
N ASP A 92 -0.28 -4.73 4.90
CA ASP A 92 -1.54 -4.40 5.57
C ASP A 92 -1.28 -3.26 6.55
N VAL A 93 -0.91 -2.10 6.00
CA VAL A 93 -1.01 -0.84 6.70
C VAL A 93 -2.51 -0.66 6.87
N ARG A 94 -2.98 -0.75 8.13
CA ARG A 94 -4.27 -0.17 8.51
C ARG A 94 -4.12 1.33 8.26
N GLY A 95 -4.28 1.73 7.02
CA GLY A 95 -4.43 3.12 6.63
C GLY A 95 -5.66 3.58 7.38
N LEU A 96 -5.43 4.22 8.52
CA LEU A 96 -6.36 5.22 8.98
C LEU A 96 -6.42 6.17 7.79
N GLU A 97 -7.57 6.24 7.11
CA GLU A 97 -7.91 7.43 6.35
C GLU A 97 -7.79 8.58 7.37
N THR A 98 -6.60 9.17 7.48
CA THR A 98 -6.32 10.30 8.37
C THR A 98 -7.26 11.47 8.07
N ASP A 99 -7.84 11.47 6.87
CA ASP A 99 -8.82 12.44 6.39
C ASP A 99 -10.25 12.19 6.92
N ARG A 100 -10.49 11.13 7.72
CA ARG A 100 -11.81 10.83 8.32
C ARG A 100 -11.77 10.39 9.78
N LEU A 101 -10.68 10.70 10.50
CA LEU A 101 -10.73 10.51 11.96
C LEU A 101 -11.62 11.60 12.58
N PRO A 102 -12.60 11.23 13.42
CA PRO A 102 -13.33 12.22 14.19
C PRO A 102 -12.35 12.98 15.10
N PRO A 103 -12.58 14.28 15.35
CA PRO A 103 -11.63 15.12 16.09
C PRO A 103 -11.26 14.53 17.45
N GLU A 104 -12.19 13.84 18.11
CA GLU A 104 -11.98 13.16 19.39
C GLU A 104 -10.93 12.03 19.29
N ALA A 105 -10.86 11.32 18.16
CA ALA A 105 -9.85 10.29 17.94
C ALA A 105 -8.46 10.91 17.69
N VAL A 106 -8.43 12.08 17.03
CA VAL A 106 -7.19 12.85 16.81
C VAL A 106 -6.63 13.35 18.14
N ASP A 107 -7.49 13.85 19.03
CA ASP A 107 -7.09 14.34 20.35
C ASP A 107 -6.43 13.24 21.19
N VAL A 108 -7.01 12.04 21.20
CA VAL A 108 -6.43 10.88 21.90
C VAL A 108 -5.06 10.53 21.32
N ALA A 109 -4.92 10.53 19.99
CA ALA A 109 -3.65 10.26 19.32
C ALA A 109 -2.58 11.32 19.65
N LEU A 110 -2.95 12.60 19.66
CA LEU A 110 -2.07 13.72 20.02
C LEU A 110 -1.55 13.57 21.45
N VAL A 111 -2.42 13.24 22.41
CA VAL A 111 -2.01 13.03 23.81
C VAL A 111 -1.06 11.84 23.94
N LEU A 112 -1.36 10.72 23.30
CA LEU A 112 -0.49 9.53 23.32
C LEU A 112 0.87 9.80 22.67
N SER A 113 0.93 10.61 21.61
CA SER A 113 2.18 10.92 20.91
C SER A 113 3.20 11.68 21.77
N ARG A 114 2.72 12.43 22.78
CA ARG A 114 3.56 13.17 23.73
C ARG A 114 4.26 12.28 24.76
N VAL A 115 3.88 11.00 24.87
CA VAL A 115 4.51 10.06 25.79
C VAL A 115 5.89 9.66 25.22
N PRO A 116 7.01 9.98 25.89
CA PRO A 116 8.35 9.79 25.32
C PRO A 116 8.74 8.31 25.19
N ASP A 117 8.42 7.52 26.22
CA ASP A 117 8.76 6.10 26.27
C ASP A 117 7.82 5.28 25.36
N PRO A 118 8.34 4.59 24.33
CA PRO A 118 7.53 3.80 23.41
C PRO A 118 6.81 2.62 24.09
N GLY A 119 7.40 2.01 25.11
CA GLY A 119 6.83 0.92 25.89
C GLY A 119 5.63 1.40 26.71
N VAL A 120 5.77 2.53 27.40
CA VAL A 120 4.67 3.16 28.15
C VAL A 120 3.56 3.61 27.20
N ARG A 121 3.91 4.24 26.07
CA ARG A 121 2.94 4.64 25.05
C ARG A 121 2.13 3.46 24.51
N LYS A 122 2.77 2.31 24.30
CA LYS A 122 2.10 1.05 23.89
C LYS A 122 1.15 0.51 24.97
N GLN A 123 1.56 0.54 26.23
CA GLN A 123 0.72 0.10 27.35
C GLN A 123 -0.54 0.97 27.45
N LEU A 124 -0.39 2.30 27.36
CA LEU A 124 -1.49 3.25 27.40
C LEU A 124 -2.45 3.06 26.21
N ALA A 125 -1.92 2.92 25.00
CA ALA A 125 -2.75 2.64 23.81
C ALA A 125 -3.56 1.35 23.98
N THR A 126 -2.94 0.30 24.55
CA THR A 126 -3.60 -0.98 24.82
C THR A 126 -4.73 -0.81 25.85
N ALA A 127 -4.49 -0.06 26.93
CA ALA A 127 -5.50 0.21 27.96
C ALA A 127 -6.71 0.97 27.38
N VAL A 128 -6.47 1.98 26.55
CA VAL A 128 -7.55 2.72 25.85
C VAL A 128 -8.37 1.78 24.97
N ILE A 129 -7.71 0.91 24.19
CA ILE A 129 -8.40 -0.07 23.34
C ILE A 129 -9.25 -1.02 24.20
N THR A 130 -8.72 -1.53 25.31
CA THR A 130 -9.47 -2.42 26.22
C THR A 130 -10.70 -1.75 26.82
N LEU A 131 -10.61 -0.46 27.15
CA LEU A 131 -11.78 0.29 27.63
C LEU A 131 -12.85 0.43 26.55
N LEU A 132 -12.44 0.75 25.32
CA LEU A 132 -13.34 0.93 24.19
C LEU A 132 -14.00 -0.37 23.73
N GLN A 133 -13.31 -1.51 23.86
CA GLN A 133 -13.87 -2.84 23.53
C GLN A 133 -15.20 -3.12 24.24
N LYS A 134 -15.42 -2.56 25.45
CA LYS A 134 -16.69 -2.69 26.19
C LYS A 134 -17.90 -2.03 25.52
N TYR A 135 -17.66 -1.17 24.53
CA TYR A 135 -18.69 -0.40 23.83
C TYR A 135 -18.89 -0.85 22.37
N PHE A 136 -18.12 -1.86 21.92
CA PHE A 136 -18.19 -2.40 20.56
C PHE A 136 -18.75 -3.83 20.49
N GLU A 137 -19.51 -4.24 21.51
CA GLU A 137 -20.32 -5.48 21.50
C GLU A 137 -21.62 -5.32 20.70
#